data_AF-A0A2Z6P647-F1
#
_entry.id   AF-A0A2Z6P647-F1
#
_cell.length_a   1.000
_cell.length_b   1.000
_cell.length_c   1.000
_cell.angle_alpha   90.00
_cell.angle_beta   90.00
_cell.angle_gamma   90.00
#
_symmetry.space_group_name_H-M   'P 1'
#
loop_
_entity.id
_entity.type
_entity.pdbx_description
1 polymer ?
#
loop_
_entity_poly.entity_id
_entity_poly.type
_entity_poly.pdbx_seq_one_letter_code
_entity_poly.pdbx_strand_id
1 'polypeptide(L)' 'MANTPNIPSHTKAWVYSQYGNIEQILKFDTNVPTPHPKEDQVLIKVVAAALNPVDIKRALGHFKDIDSPLPVRFY' A
#
# COMPACT_ATOMS: atom_id res chain seq x y z
N MET A 1 -2.25 25.63 -20.22
CA MET A 1 -1.92 25.45 -18.79
C MET A 1 -2.55 24.14 -18.35
N ALA A 2 -1.77 23.11 -18.07
CA ALA A 2 -2.33 21.85 -17.56
C ALA A 2 -2.91 22.10 -16.17
N ASN A 3 -4.11 21.58 -15.90
CA ASN A 3 -4.74 21.68 -14.59
C ASN A 3 -3.89 20.87 -13.61
N THR A 4 -3.24 21.51 -12.64
CA THR A 4 -2.48 20.81 -11.59
C THR A 4 -3.48 20.00 -10.76
N PRO A 5 -3.35 18.66 -10.70
CA PRO A 5 -4.26 17.85 -9.93
C PRO A 5 -4.18 18.23 -8.45
N ASN A 6 -5.32 18.52 -7.82
CA ASN A 6 -5.41 18.74 -6.39
C ASN A 6 -5.23 17.39 -5.68
N ILE A 7 -4.02 17.14 -5.16
CA ILE A 7 -3.67 15.90 -4.46
C ILE A 7 -3.99 16.08 -2.97
N PRO A 8 -4.90 15.28 -2.39
CA PRO A 8 -5.17 15.32 -0.96
C PRO A 8 -3.94 14.98 -0.13
N SER A 9 -3.77 15.62 1.03
CA SER A 9 -2.67 15.30 1.97
C SER A 9 -2.81 13.94 2.63
N HIS A 10 -4.03 13.41 2.70
CA HIS A 10 -4.36 12.09 3.25
C HIS A 10 -5.29 11.31 2.32
N THR A 11 -5.20 10.00 2.38
CA THR A 11 -6.01 9.04 1.61
C THR A 11 -6.60 7.97 2.52
N LYS A 12 -7.53 7.20 1.97
CA LYS A 12 -8.15 6.05 2.62
C LYS A 12 -7.45 4.77 2.16
N ALA A 13 -7.15 3.86 3.07
CA ALA A 13 -6.49 2.60 2.75
C ALA A 13 -6.94 1.46 3.67
N TRP A 14 -6.79 0.23 3.18
CA TRP A 14 -6.86 -0.98 4.00
C TRP A 14 -5.46 -1.28 4.53
N VAL A 15 -5.30 -1.34 5.85
CA VAL A 15 -3.99 -1.41 6.53
C VAL A 15 -4.00 -2.52 7.57
N TYR A 16 -2.89 -3.26 7.66
CA TYR A 16 -2.55 -4.12 8.78
C TYR A 16 -1.12 -3.80 9.24
N SER A 17 -0.92 -3.66 10.55
CA SER A 17 0.38 -3.24 11.14
C SER A 17 1.13 -4.39 11.83
N GLN A 18 0.58 -5.59 11.82
CA GLN A 18 1.14 -6.79 12.42
C GLN A 18 0.75 -8.02 11.59
N TYR A 19 1.47 -9.13 11.75
CA TYR A 19 1.09 -10.41 11.15
C TYR A 19 -0.04 -11.09 11.93
N GLY A 20 -0.89 -11.85 11.25
CA GLY A 20 -1.97 -12.63 11.88
C GLY A 20 -3.20 -12.84 10.99
N ASN A 21 -4.31 -13.24 11.62
CA ASN A 21 -5.57 -13.45 10.92
C ASN A 21 -6.06 -12.13 10.29
N ILE A 22 -6.04 -12.07 8.96
CA ILE A 22 -6.37 -10.86 8.18
C ILE A 22 -7.76 -10.29 8.50
N GLU A 23 -8.74 -11.14 8.80
CA GLU A 23 -10.10 -10.69 9.16
C GLU A 23 -10.13 -9.85 10.45
N GLN A 24 -9.18 -10.06 11.35
CA GLN A 24 -9.10 -9.36 12.63
C GLN A 24 -8.18 -8.13 12.58
N ILE A 25 -7.14 -8.16 11.74
CA ILE A 25 -6.07 -7.17 11.72
C ILE A 25 -6.20 -6.15 10.58
N LEU A 26 -6.95 -6.47 9.51
CA LEU A 26 -7.13 -5.58 8.37
C LEU A 26 -8.17 -4.51 8.71
N LYS A 27 -7.72 -3.25 8.77
CA LYS A 27 -8.55 -2.13 9.19
C LYS A 27 -8.64 -1.10 8.06
N PHE A 28 -9.83 -0.54 7.89
CA PHE A 28 -10.03 0.58 6.99
C PHE A 28 -9.66 1.87 7.70
N ASP A 29 -8.54 2.47 7.29
CA ASP A 29 -8.05 3.75 7.81
C ASP A 29 -8.39 4.85 6.79
N THR A 30 -9.03 5.91 7.25
CA THR A 30 -9.43 7.04 6.43
C THR A 30 -8.42 8.19 6.41
N ASN A 31 -7.33 8.09 7.17
CA ASN A 31 -6.39 9.17 7.41
C ASN A 31 -4.92 8.73 7.24
N VAL A 32 -4.62 8.03 6.15
CA VAL A 32 -3.24 7.64 5.82
C VAL A 32 -2.57 8.77 5.03
N PRO A 33 -1.37 9.24 5.41
CA PRO A 33 -0.66 10.27 4.66
C PRO A 33 -0.44 9.88 3.21
N THR A 34 -0.71 10.80 2.28
CA THR A 34 -0.44 10.58 0.86
C THR A 34 1.07 10.50 0.61
N PRO A 35 1.57 9.46 -0.08
CA PRO A 35 3.00 9.33 -0.35
C PRO A 35 3.48 10.43 -1.30
N HIS A 36 4.70 10.92 -1.05
CA HIS A 36 5.38 11.87 -1.92
C HIS A 36 6.41 11.10 -2.77
N PRO A 37 6.13 10.86 -4.06
CA PRO A 37 7.03 10.09 -4.91
C PRO A 37 8.39 10.80 -5.08
N LYS A 38 9.45 10.01 -5.20
CA LYS A 38 10.77 10.48 -5.67
C LYS A 38 10.72 10.79 -7.17
N GLU A 39 11.81 11.35 -7.71
CA GLU A 39 11.95 11.69 -9.13
C GLU A 39 11.74 10.48 -10.06
N ASP A 40 12.10 9.27 -9.61
CA ASP A 40 11.95 8.01 -10.35
C ASP A 40 10.63 7.27 -10.06
N GLN A 41 9.66 7.93 -9.44
CA GLN A 41 8.39 7.33 -9.01
C GLN A 41 7.19 8.12 -9.51
N VAL A 42 6.03 7.45 -9.59
CA VAL A 42 4.75 8.07 -9.94
C VAL A 42 3.74 7.90 -8.82
N LEU A 43 2.86 8.89 -8.63
CA LEU A 43 1.71 8.78 -7.76
C LEU A 43 0.49 8.32 -8.57
N ILE A 44 -0.07 7.17 -8.24
CA ILE A 44 -1.22 6.58 -8.95
C ILE A 44 -2.48 6.76 -8.11
N LYS A 45 -3.53 7.33 -8.72
CA LYS A 45 -4.88 7.29 -8.16
C LYS A 45 -5.49 5.92 -8.43
N VAL A 46 -5.47 5.04 -7.43
CA VAL A 46 -6.04 3.69 -7.52
C VAL A 46 -7.57 3.78 -7.56
N VAL A 47 -8.19 3.23 -8.63
CA VAL A 47 -9.64 3.14 -8.78
C VAL A 47 -10.17 1.76 -8.37
N ALA A 48 -9.35 0.72 -8.59
CA ALA A 48 -9.61 -0.65 -8.16
C ALA A 48 -8.28 -1.36 -7.87
N ALA A 49 -8.30 -2.35 -6.99
CA ALA A 49 -7.18 -3.24 -6.70
C ALA A 49 -7.68 -4.69 -6.77
N ALA A 50 -6.84 -5.59 -7.28
CA ALA A 50 -7.14 -7.02 -7.31
C ALA A 50 -6.85 -7.67 -5.96
N LEU A 51 -7.64 -8.68 -5.61
CA LEU A 51 -7.32 -9.61 -4.53
C LEU A 51 -6.51 -10.78 -5.10
N ASN A 52 -5.40 -11.09 -4.46
CA ASN A 52 -4.48 -12.14 -4.87
C ASN A 52 -4.24 -13.12 -3.71
N PRO A 53 -3.96 -14.41 -3.98
CA PRO A 53 -3.62 -15.36 -2.92
C PRO A 53 -2.40 -14.96 -2.08
N VAL A 54 -1.50 -14.13 -2.63
CA VAL A 54 -0.31 -13.64 -1.93
C VAL A 54 -0.66 -12.68 -0.78
N ASP A 55 -1.79 -11.99 -0.85
CA ASP A 55 -2.19 -10.97 0.15
C ASP A 55 -2.36 -11.60 1.53
N ILE A 56 -3.04 -12.76 1.59
CA ILE A 56 -3.25 -13.53 2.82
C ILE A 56 -1.93 -14.12 3.32
N LYS A 57 -1.11 -14.68 2.42
CA LYS A 57 0.21 -15.25 2.79
C LYS A 57 1.11 -14.19 3.42
N ARG A 58 1.05 -12.95 2.92
CA ARG A 58 1.83 -11.83 3.45
C ARG A 58 1.28 -11.38 4.82
N ALA A 59 -0.04 -11.25 4.96
CA ALA A 59 -0.68 -10.94 6.24
C ALA A 59 -0.40 -11.99 7.33
N LEU A 60 -0.30 -13.27 6.98
CA LEU A 60 0.07 -14.35 7.89
C LEU A 60 1.58 -14.43 8.20
N GLY A 61 2.40 -13.61 7.54
CA GLY A 61 3.84 -13.55 7.78
C GLY A 61 4.66 -14.66 7.14
N HIS A 62 4.13 -15.36 6.12
CA HIS A 62 4.86 -16.44 5.43
C HIS A 62 6.14 -15.96 4.72
N PHE A 63 6.21 -14.66 4.40
CA PHE A 63 7.36 -14.05 3.75
C PHE A 63 8.25 -13.26 4.70
N LYS A 64 7.90 -13.14 5.99
CA LYS A 64 8.52 -12.17 6.92
C LYS A 64 10.06 -12.23 6.99
N ASP A 65 10.63 -13.42 6.82
CA ASP A 65 12.08 -13.66 6.92
C ASP A 65 12.82 -13.48 5.59
N ILE A 66 12.08 -13.41 4.46
CA ILE A 66 12.63 -13.33 3.09
C ILE A 66 12.09 -12.14 2.30
N ASP A 67 11.32 -11.26 2.93
CA ASP A 67 10.68 -10.13 2.27
C ASP A 67 11.68 -9.02 1.99
N SER A 68 11.75 -8.56 0.75
CA SER A 68 12.54 -7.41 0.37
C SER A 68 11.89 -6.10 0.87
N PRO A 69 12.66 -5.07 1.23
CA PRO A 69 12.10 -3.75 1.52
C PRO A 69 11.37 -3.22 0.27
N LEU A 70 10.12 -2.79 0.46
CA LEU A 70 9.31 -2.18 -0.60
C LEU A 70 9.55 -0.66 -0.66
N PRO A 71 9.58 -0.06 -1.86
CA PRO A 71 9.42 -0.69 -3.18
C PRO A 71 10.66 -1.50 -3.61
N VAL A 72 10.45 -2.68 -4.21
CA VAL A 72 11.55 -3.52 -4.72
C VAL A 72 12.22 -2.80 -5.88
N ARG A 73 13.51 -2.48 -5.76
CA ARG A 73 14.32 -2.08 -6.91
C ARG A 73 14.67 -3.34 -7.70
N PHE A 74 14.12 -3.47 -8.90
CA PHE A 74 14.70 -4.35 -9.91
C PHE A 74 15.80 -3.53 -10.61
N TYR A 75 17.04 -3.97 -10.47
CA TYR A 75 18.18 -3.41 -11.21
C TYR A 75 18.08 -3.79 -12.68
#